data_AF-A0A2W6XCW2-F1
#
_entry.id   AF-A0A2W6XCW2-F1
#
_cell.length_a   1.000
_cell.length_b   1.000
_cell.length_c   1.000
_cell.angle_alpha   90.00
_cell.angle_beta   90.00
_cell.angle_gamma   90.00
#
_symmetry.space_group_name_H-M   'P 1'
#
loop_
_entity.id
_entity.type
_entity.pdbx_description
1 polymer ?
#
loop_
_entity_poly.entity_id
_entity_poly.type
_entity_poly.pdbx_seq_one_letter_code
_entity_poly.pdbx_strand_id
1 'polypeptide(L)'
;MAAVETARTPATRLGYALQLCCLRYPGRHLRQNELLPAVMLDHIAEQVGVEPDIIADFARRNPTRYDQLAGIKARFGFRDLGKPLRAEIMAWLIKEALGIIDGRILLDRLLDEMRRRLIVIPGVSVVERMAAEAMHRAETNLIGGCTVLVGRGYRHRYQGRSSGGRRFLAPGFQMAATVAGEGR
;
A
#
# COMPACT_ATOMS: atom_id res chain seq x y z
N MET A 1 -1.96 7.03 -28.63
CA MET A 1 -3.22 6.53 -29.21
C MET A 1 -3.07 5.16 -29.91
N ALA A 2 -1.89 4.76 -30.40
CA ALA A 2 -1.68 3.55 -31.22
C ALA A 2 -2.10 2.17 -30.63
N ALA A 3 -2.33 2.02 -29.32
CA ALA A 3 -2.68 0.72 -28.73
C ALA A 3 -4.19 0.39 -28.78
N VAL A 4 -5.05 1.42 -28.86
CA VAL A 4 -6.49 1.21 -29.06
C VAL A 4 -6.75 0.74 -30.50
N GLU A 5 -5.94 1.17 -31.46
CA GLU A 5 -6.10 0.85 -32.88
C GLU A 5 -5.86 -0.64 -33.21
N THR A 6 -5.12 -1.39 -32.39
CA THR A 6 -4.92 -2.84 -32.58
C THR A 6 -6.14 -3.68 -32.24
N ALA A 7 -7.14 -3.13 -31.53
CA ALA A 7 -8.38 -3.84 -31.22
C ALA A 7 -9.31 -3.81 -32.43
N ARG A 8 -9.59 -5.01 -32.99
CA ARG A 8 -10.32 -5.16 -34.27
C ARG A 8 -11.81 -4.78 -34.22
N THR A 9 -12.42 -4.69 -33.05
CA THR A 9 -13.84 -4.35 -32.91
C THR A 9 -14.04 -3.08 -32.06
N PRO A 10 -15.01 -2.21 -32.40
CA PRO A 10 -15.35 -1.01 -31.62
C PRO A 10 -15.59 -1.29 -30.13
N ALA A 11 -16.27 -2.39 -29.79
CA ALA A 11 -16.49 -2.80 -28.40
C ALA A 11 -15.19 -3.15 -27.66
N THR A 12 -14.22 -3.77 -28.34
CA THR A 12 -12.91 -4.10 -27.76
C THR A 12 -12.08 -2.83 -27.55
N ARG A 13 -12.16 -1.87 -28.48
CA ARG A 13 -11.50 -0.55 -28.38
C ARG A 13 -12.00 0.21 -27.15
N LEU A 14 -13.32 0.24 -26.95
CA LEU A 14 -13.96 0.86 -25.80
C LEU A 14 -13.52 0.18 -24.49
N GLY A 15 -13.58 -1.15 -24.41
CA GLY A 15 -13.16 -1.89 -23.23
C GLY A 15 -11.69 -1.66 -22.86
N TYR A 16 -10.81 -1.62 -23.86
CA TYR A 16 -9.39 -1.32 -23.66
C TYR A 16 -9.16 0.10 -23.12
N ALA A 17 -9.83 1.10 -23.70
CA ALA A 17 -9.73 2.49 -23.27
C ALA A 17 -10.23 2.68 -21.83
N LEU A 18 -11.38 2.10 -21.49
CA LEU A 18 -11.93 2.14 -20.13
C LEU A 18 -11.00 1.48 -19.11
N GLN A 19 -10.44 0.32 -19.47
CA GLN A 19 -9.50 -0.39 -18.60
C GLN A 19 -8.20 0.40 -18.39
N LEU A 20 -7.70 1.08 -19.43
CA LEU A 20 -6.54 1.97 -19.33
C LEU A 20 -6.85 3.20 -18.46
N CYS A 21 -8.04 3.80 -18.63
CA CYS A 21 -8.49 4.92 -17.80
C CYS A 21 -8.52 4.51 -16.32
N CYS A 22 -9.13 3.36 -15.98
CA CYS A 22 -9.19 2.87 -14.60
C CYS A 22 -7.82 2.56 -13.99
N LEU A 23 -6.87 2.08 -14.81
CA LEU A 23 -5.49 1.83 -14.40
C LEU A 23 -4.69 3.12 -14.16
N ARG A 24 -5.01 4.21 -14.87
CA ARG A 24 -4.43 5.53 -14.60
C ARG A 24 -5.05 6.16 -13.35
N TYR A 25 -6.38 6.14 -13.30
CA TYR A 25 -7.15 6.58 -12.15
C TYR A 25 -8.47 5.81 -12.08
N PRO A 26 -8.79 5.14 -10.97
CA PRO A 26 -8.17 5.26 -9.64
C PRO A 26 -6.84 4.51 -9.43
N GLY A 27 -6.35 3.73 -10.39
CA GLY A 27 -5.11 2.93 -10.27
C GLY A 27 -5.36 1.42 -10.18
N ARG A 28 -6.60 0.96 -10.39
CA ARG A 28 -7.01 -0.44 -10.23
C ARG A 28 -7.81 -0.94 -11.44
N HIS A 29 -8.07 -2.23 -11.45
CA HIS A 29 -8.92 -2.82 -12.48
C HIS A 29 -10.38 -2.36 -12.36
N LEU A 30 -11.03 -2.26 -13.52
CA LEU A 30 -12.47 -2.06 -13.61
C LEU A 30 -13.14 -3.36 -13.16
N ARG A 31 -13.93 -3.31 -12.09
CA ARG A 31 -14.57 -4.51 -11.53
C ARG A 31 -15.69 -5.00 -12.44
N GLN A 32 -16.03 -6.27 -12.29
CA GLN A 32 -17.20 -6.83 -12.94
C GLN A 32 -18.45 -6.13 -12.38
N ASN A 33 -19.35 -5.71 -13.28
CA ASN A 33 -20.60 -4.99 -12.95
C ASN A 33 -20.39 -3.64 -12.24
N GLU A 34 -19.22 -3.03 -12.38
CA GLU A 34 -19.00 -1.66 -11.92
C GLU A 34 -19.75 -0.68 -12.83
N LEU A 35 -20.66 0.10 -12.25
CA LEU A 35 -21.39 1.14 -12.95
C LEU A 35 -20.48 2.35 -13.15
N LEU A 36 -20.11 2.61 -14.40
CA LEU A 36 -19.39 3.81 -14.78
C LEU A 36 -20.38 4.94 -15.07
N PRO A 37 -20.08 6.20 -14.68
CA PRO A 37 -20.92 7.34 -15.05
C PRO A 37 -21.11 7.43 -16.56
N ALA A 38 -22.34 7.64 -17.03
CA ALA A 38 -22.65 7.71 -18.47
C ALA A 38 -21.80 8.76 -19.20
N VAL A 39 -21.63 9.94 -18.61
CA VAL A 39 -20.79 11.02 -19.16
C VAL A 39 -19.34 10.57 -19.40
N MET A 40 -18.78 9.72 -18.53
CA MET A 40 -17.44 9.17 -18.72
C MET A 40 -17.40 8.17 -19.87
N LEU A 41 -18.42 7.33 -20.00
CA LEU A 41 -18.53 6.36 -21.10
C LEU A 41 -18.63 7.07 -22.44
N ASP A 42 -19.51 8.07 -22.54
CA ASP A 42 -19.74 8.84 -23.76
C ASP A 42 -18.47 9.57 -24.20
N HIS A 43 -17.82 10.27 -23.27
CA HIS A 43 -16.58 11.00 -23.56
C HIS A 43 -15.46 10.07 -24.04
N ILE A 44 -15.32 8.88 -23.45
CA ILE A 44 -14.29 7.92 -23.86
C ILE A 44 -14.65 7.29 -25.21
N ALA A 45 -15.93 6.97 -25.43
CA ALA A 45 -16.41 6.42 -26.70
C ALA A 45 -16.18 7.38 -27.87
N GLU A 46 -16.41 8.68 -27.68
CA GLU A 46 -16.08 9.73 -28.65
C GLU A 46 -14.57 9.74 -28.97
N GLN A 47 -13.71 9.70 -27.95
CA GLN A 47 -12.25 9.68 -28.13
C GLN A 47 -11.74 8.44 -28.90
N VAL A 48 -12.46 7.32 -28.81
CA VAL A 48 -12.12 6.10 -29.55
C VAL A 48 -12.97 5.88 -30.80
N GLY A 49 -13.85 6.81 -31.17
CA GLY A 49 -14.72 6.70 -32.35
C GLY A 49 -15.63 5.48 -32.32
N VAL A 50 -16.34 5.28 -31.21
CA VAL A 50 -17.30 4.19 -31.00
C VAL A 50 -18.72 4.75 -30.98
N GLU A 51 -19.61 4.15 -31.78
CA GLU A 51 -21.02 4.56 -31.91
C GLU A 51 -21.85 4.31 -30.63
N PRO A 52 -22.87 5.13 -30.35
CA PRO A 52 -23.72 5.02 -29.15
C PRO A 52 -24.39 3.63 -28.97
N ASP A 53 -24.80 3.00 -30.06
CA ASP A 53 -25.42 1.67 -30.03
C ASP A 53 -24.48 0.60 -29.47
N ILE A 54 -23.18 0.75 -29.74
CA ILE A 54 -22.12 -0.13 -29.21
C ILE A 54 -21.91 0.12 -27.72
N ILE A 55 -22.11 1.36 -27.23
CA ILE A 55 -22.03 1.67 -25.79
C ILE A 55 -23.16 0.94 -25.04
N ALA A 56 -24.39 0.98 -25.57
CA ALA A 56 -25.53 0.28 -24.99
C ALA A 56 -25.34 -1.25 -25.00
N ASP A 57 -24.80 -1.80 -26.08
CA ASP A 57 -24.46 -3.21 -26.18
C ASP A 57 -23.29 -3.62 -25.29
N PHE A 58 -22.29 -2.75 -25.13
CA PHE A 58 -21.14 -2.95 -24.25
C PHE A 58 -21.55 -2.96 -22.78
N ALA A 59 -22.48 -2.09 -22.37
CA ALA A 59 -23.06 -2.11 -21.03
C ALA A 59 -23.84 -3.41 -20.75
N ARG A 60 -24.44 -4.03 -21.78
CA ARG A 60 -25.16 -5.31 -21.68
C ARG A 60 -24.23 -6.53 -21.69
N ARG A 61 -23.22 -6.55 -22.55
CA ARG A 61 -22.30 -7.69 -22.76
C ARG A 61 -21.01 -7.48 -21.97
N ASN A 62 -20.93 -8.10 -20.79
CA ASN A 62 -19.74 -8.11 -19.94
C ASN A 62 -18.55 -8.75 -20.69
N PRO A 63 -17.54 -8.01 -21.18
CA PRO A 63 -16.51 -8.58 -22.05
C PRO A 63 -15.53 -9.46 -21.25
N THR A 64 -14.94 -10.46 -21.89
CA THR A 64 -13.82 -11.27 -21.39
C THR A 64 -12.56 -10.41 -21.25
N ARG A 65 -12.36 -9.84 -20.05
CA ARG A 65 -11.38 -8.77 -19.76
C ARG A 65 -9.93 -9.23 -19.55
N TYR A 66 -9.70 -10.51 -19.29
CA TYR A 66 -8.40 -11.00 -18.82
C TYR A 66 -7.29 -10.92 -19.89
N ASP A 67 -7.58 -11.26 -21.16
CA ASP A 67 -6.58 -11.23 -22.23
C ASP A 67 -6.17 -9.80 -22.61
N GLN A 68 -7.11 -8.85 -22.58
CA GLN A 68 -6.82 -7.44 -22.83
C GLN A 68 -5.89 -6.86 -21.76
N LEU A 69 -6.02 -7.33 -20.52
CA LEU A 69 -5.30 -6.79 -19.39
C LEU A 69 -3.80 -7.08 -19.43
N ALA A 70 -3.41 -8.29 -19.83
CA ALA A 70 -2.00 -8.65 -20.01
C ALA A 70 -1.35 -7.77 -21.09
N GLY A 71 -2.06 -7.53 -22.20
CA GLY A 71 -1.60 -6.64 -23.27
C GLY A 71 -1.45 -5.18 -22.82
N ILE A 72 -2.39 -4.66 -22.04
CA ILE A 72 -2.30 -3.30 -21.46
C ILE A 72 -1.10 -3.19 -20.53
N LYS A 73 -0.92 -4.16 -19.62
CA LYS A 73 0.19 -4.17 -18.66
C LYS A 73 1.54 -4.18 -19.36
N ALA A 74 1.72 -5.10 -20.31
CA ALA A 74 2.96 -5.21 -21.08
C ALA A 74 3.25 -3.93 -21.89
N ARG A 75 2.22 -3.31 -22.48
CA ARG A 75 2.39 -2.15 -23.36
C ARG A 75 2.63 -0.83 -22.62
N PHE A 76 1.99 -0.65 -21.47
CA PHE A 76 2.05 0.60 -20.68
C PHE A 76 2.91 0.49 -19.43
N GLY A 77 3.54 -0.66 -19.18
CA GLY A 77 4.48 -0.86 -18.07
C GLY A 77 3.83 -1.04 -16.70
N PHE A 78 2.54 -1.37 -16.64
CA PHE A 78 1.87 -1.64 -15.37
C PHE A 78 2.36 -2.97 -14.77
N ARG A 79 2.62 -2.96 -13.47
CA ARG A 79 3.10 -4.13 -12.72
C ARG A 79 2.13 -4.50 -11.60
N ASP A 80 1.92 -5.79 -11.40
CA ASP A 80 1.19 -6.27 -10.23
C ASP A 80 2.03 -6.14 -8.96
N LEU A 81 1.38 -5.96 -7.81
CA LEU A 81 2.03 -5.94 -6.50
C LEU A 81 2.48 -7.34 -6.08
N GLY A 82 3.55 -7.84 -6.71
CA GLY A 82 4.22 -9.09 -6.33
C GLY A 82 5.00 -8.97 -5.02
N LYS A 83 5.46 -10.10 -4.48
CA LYS A 83 6.25 -10.15 -3.24
C LYS A 83 7.45 -9.19 -3.18
N PRO A 84 8.37 -9.13 -4.18
CA PRO A 84 9.53 -8.24 -4.10
C PRO A 84 9.11 -6.77 -4.08
N LEU A 85 8.20 -6.39 -4.98
CA LEU A 85 7.69 -5.02 -5.08
C LEU A 85 6.92 -4.60 -3.83
N ARG A 86 6.15 -5.52 -3.22
CA ARG A 86 5.50 -5.28 -1.92
C ARG A 86 6.53 -4.97 -0.84
N ALA A 87 7.63 -5.72 -0.76
CA ALA A 87 8.67 -5.47 0.22
C ALA A 87 9.34 -4.10 0.03
N GLU A 88 9.63 -3.72 -1.23
CA GLU A 88 10.16 -2.40 -1.57
C GLU A 88 9.22 -1.26 -1.18
N ILE A 89 7.93 -1.39 -1.51
CA ILE A 89 6.91 -0.40 -1.16
C ILE A 89 6.73 -0.33 0.35
N MET A 90 6.71 -1.46 1.05
CA MET A 90 6.63 -1.48 2.52
C MET A 90 7.82 -0.79 3.17
N ALA A 91 9.04 -1.01 2.67
CA ALA A 91 10.23 -0.36 3.21
C ALA A 91 10.19 1.18 3.02
N TRP A 92 9.67 1.65 1.89
CA TRP A 92 9.40 3.08 1.67
C TRP A 92 8.29 3.58 2.60
N LEU A 93 7.18 2.86 2.72
CA LEU A 93 6.01 3.24 3.50
C LEU A 93 6.31 3.36 5.00
N ILE A 94 7.15 2.48 5.55
CA ILE A 94 7.62 2.56 6.95
C ILE A 94 8.38 3.86 7.19
N LYS A 95 9.19 4.32 6.23
CA LYS A 95 9.93 5.60 6.34
C LYS A 95 8.97 6.78 6.30
N GLU A 96 7.98 6.75 5.41
CA GLU A 96 6.94 7.79 5.33
C GLU A 96 6.12 7.86 6.62
N ALA A 97 5.81 6.72 7.23
CA ALA A 97 5.01 6.64 8.45
C ALA A 97 5.68 7.27 9.68
N LEU A 98 7.02 7.43 9.70
CA LEU A 98 7.72 8.05 10.84
C LEU A 98 7.29 9.49 11.13
N GLY A 99 6.82 10.22 10.10
CA GLY A 99 6.39 11.61 10.22
C GLY A 99 4.87 11.82 10.16
N ILE A 100 4.09 10.74 10.08
CA ILE A 100 2.65 10.82 9.81
C ILE A 100 1.88 10.12 10.94
N ILE A 101 1.04 10.88 11.63
CA ILE A 101 0.16 10.38 12.69
C ILE A 101 -1.20 9.95 12.11
N ASP A 102 -1.68 10.64 11.06
CA ASP A 102 -2.95 10.33 10.41
C ASP A 102 -2.79 9.25 9.33
N GLY A 103 -3.34 8.07 9.59
CA GLY A 103 -3.33 6.95 8.66
C GLY A 103 -3.98 7.25 7.30
N ARG A 104 -4.89 8.22 7.20
CA ARG A 104 -5.50 8.65 5.92
C ARG A 104 -4.47 9.33 5.02
N ILE A 105 -3.64 10.21 5.58
CA ILE A 105 -2.56 10.87 4.83
C ILE A 105 -1.57 9.83 4.31
N LEU A 106 -1.23 8.83 5.14
CA LEU A 106 -0.35 7.74 4.74
C LEU A 106 -0.97 6.88 3.63
N LEU A 107 -2.28 6.63 3.70
CA LEU A 107 -3.02 5.89 2.69
C LEU A 107 -3.02 6.63 1.34
N ASP A 108 -3.31 7.93 1.35
CA ASP A 108 -3.31 8.75 0.13
C ASP A 108 -1.91 8.77 -0.52
N ARG A 109 -0.85 8.96 0.29
CA ARG A 109 0.54 8.86 -0.19
C ARG A 109 0.87 7.48 -0.77
N LEU A 110 0.39 6.41 -0.15
CA LEU A 110 0.60 5.05 -0.66
C LEU A 110 -0.08 4.86 -2.02
N LEU A 111 -1.32 5.32 -2.16
CA LEU A 111 -2.06 5.23 -3.43
C LEU A 111 -1.37 6.05 -4.53
N ASP A 112 -0.91 7.26 -4.22
CA ASP A 112 -0.19 8.10 -5.16
C ASP A 112 1.15 7.51 -5.57
N GLU A 113 1.89 6.92 -4.64
CA GLU A 113 3.16 6.27 -4.94
C GLU A 113 2.97 5.01 -5.81
N MET A 114 1.91 4.24 -5.55
CA MET A 114 1.54 3.11 -6.43
C MET A 114 1.22 3.60 -7.84
N ARG A 115 0.43 4.68 -8.00
CA ARG A 115 0.14 5.28 -9.32
C ARG A 115 1.41 5.75 -10.01
N ARG A 116 2.27 6.48 -9.29
CA ARG A 116 3.54 7.04 -9.81
C ARG A 116 4.48 5.94 -10.33
N ARG A 117 4.51 4.79 -9.66
CA ARG A 117 5.34 3.63 -10.04
C ARG A 117 4.65 2.64 -10.99
N LEU A 118 3.45 2.99 -11.49
CA LEU A 118 2.60 2.17 -12.36
C LEU A 118 2.31 0.79 -11.75
N ILE A 119 2.06 0.76 -10.44
CA ILE A 119 1.69 -0.44 -9.70
C ILE A 119 0.17 -0.53 -9.69
N VAL A 120 -0.35 -1.69 -10.08
CA VAL A 120 -1.78 -1.98 -9.95
C VAL A 120 -2.15 -1.97 -8.48
N ILE A 121 -3.02 -1.06 -8.09
CA ILE A 121 -3.49 -0.91 -6.72
C ILE A 121 -4.34 -2.14 -6.36
N PRO A 122 -3.97 -2.90 -5.31
CA PRO A 122 -4.72 -4.08 -4.89
C PRO A 122 -6.06 -3.68 -4.24
N GLY A 123 -6.84 -4.68 -3.80
CA GLY A 123 -8.07 -4.41 -3.05
C GLY A 123 -7.82 -3.55 -1.81
N VAL A 124 -8.82 -2.72 -1.46
CA VAL A 124 -8.71 -1.72 -0.37
C VAL A 124 -8.15 -2.31 0.93
N SER A 125 -8.60 -3.49 1.34
CA SER A 125 -8.13 -4.16 2.55
C SER A 125 -6.64 -4.52 2.52
N VAL A 126 -6.05 -4.74 1.35
CA VAL A 126 -4.60 -4.97 1.22
C VAL A 126 -3.84 -3.67 1.48
N VAL A 127 -4.32 -2.57 0.90
CA VAL A 127 -3.72 -1.24 1.03
C VAL A 127 -3.81 -0.77 2.49
N GLU A 128 -4.97 -0.90 3.12
CA GLU A 128 -5.18 -0.57 4.54
C GLU A 128 -4.26 -1.37 5.47
N ARG A 129 -4.15 -2.69 5.24
CA ARG A 129 -3.22 -3.53 6.02
C ARG A 129 -1.77 -3.12 5.85
N MET A 130 -1.35 -2.73 4.64
CA MET A 130 0.00 -2.23 4.41
C MET A 130 0.27 -0.94 5.17
N ALA A 131 -0.68 0.00 5.17
CA ALA A 131 -0.57 1.24 5.94
C ALA A 131 -0.50 0.98 7.45
N ALA A 132 -1.40 0.15 7.98
CA ALA A 132 -1.41 -0.24 9.40
C ALA A 132 -0.10 -0.93 9.82
N GLU A 133 0.38 -1.88 9.02
CA GLU A 133 1.64 -2.59 9.25
C GLU A 133 2.84 -1.63 9.23
N ALA A 134 2.84 -0.64 8.33
CA ALA A 134 3.91 0.36 8.26
C ALA A 134 3.92 1.29 9.48
N MET A 135 2.75 1.77 9.92
CA MET A 135 2.64 2.60 11.13
C MET A 135 3.13 1.84 12.36
N HIS A 136 2.69 0.60 12.56
CA HIS A 136 3.10 -0.21 13.69
C HIS A 136 4.63 -0.47 13.71
N ARG A 137 5.22 -0.73 12.54
CA ARG A 137 6.68 -0.92 12.42
C ARG A 137 7.45 0.38 12.66
N ALA A 138 6.95 1.51 12.17
CA ALA A 138 7.56 2.82 12.40
C ALA A 138 7.58 3.17 13.89
N GLU A 139 6.45 2.96 14.58
CA GLU A 139 6.32 3.14 16.03
C GLU A 139 7.29 2.24 16.80
N THR A 140 7.32 0.94 16.48
CA THR A 140 8.22 -0.03 17.13
C THR A 140 9.70 0.36 16.95
N ASN A 141 10.08 0.82 15.76
CA ASN A 141 11.45 1.28 15.48
C ASN A 141 11.81 2.54 16.28
N LEU A 142 10.86 3.47 16.43
CA LEU A 142 11.04 4.68 17.23
C LEU A 142 11.28 4.33 18.72
N ILE A 143 10.42 3.47 19.27
CA ILE A 143 10.51 3.02 20.67
C ILE A 143 11.83 2.25 20.91
N GLY A 144 12.18 1.34 20.01
CA GLY A 144 13.43 0.57 20.09
C GLY A 144 14.66 1.48 20.02
N GLY A 145 14.67 2.46 19.11
CA GLY A 145 15.74 3.45 18.99
C GLY A 145 15.92 4.28 20.26
N CYS A 146 14.81 4.75 20.84
CA CYS A 146 14.84 5.50 22.10
C CYS A 146 15.39 4.66 23.26
N THR A 147 14.96 3.39 23.37
CA THR A 147 15.43 2.46 24.40
C THR A 147 16.95 2.24 24.34
N VAL A 148 17.50 2.10 23.14
CA VAL A 148 18.97 1.93 22.94
C VAL A 148 19.73 3.20 23.30
N LEU A 149 19.21 4.38 22.93
CA LEU A 149 19.84 5.67 23.24
C LEU A 149 19.84 5.94 24.75
N VAL A 150 18.71 5.70 25.41
CA VAL A 150 18.58 5.84 26.86
C VAL A 150 19.49 4.83 27.57
N GLY A 151 19.50 3.56 27.16
CA GLY A 151 20.37 2.53 27.73
C GLY A 151 21.88 2.80 27.57
N ARG A 152 22.30 3.39 26.46
CA ARG A 152 23.70 3.85 26.25
C ARG A 152 24.04 5.06 27.12
N GLY A 153 23.10 5.99 27.30
CA GLY A 153 23.25 7.14 28.20
C GLY A 153 23.41 6.75 29.67
N TYR A 154 22.73 5.70 30.12
CA TYR A 154 22.88 5.16 31.48
C TYR A 154 24.24 4.48 31.71
N ARG A 155 24.79 3.78 30.71
CA ARG A 155 26.05 3.02 30.86
C ARG A 155 27.29 3.92 30.98
N HIS A 156 27.32 5.07 30.31
CA HIS A 156 28.45 6.01 30.38
C HIS A 156 28.52 6.80 31.70
N ARG A 157 27.46 6.85 32.51
CA ARG A 157 27.44 7.62 33.76
C ARG A 157 27.97 6.86 34.99
N TYR A 158 28.08 5.53 34.92
CA TYR A 158 28.55 4.69 36.05
C TYR A 158 30.00 4.19 35.92
N GLN A 159 30.68 4.35 34.79
CA GLN A 159 32.08 3.91 34.62
C GLN A 159 33.13 4.97 35.02
N GLY A 160 32.73 6.16 35.49
CA GLY A 160 33.63 7.25 35.87
C GLY A 160 33.94 7.41 37.37
N ARG A 161 33.51 6.49 38.24
CA ARG A 161 33.76 6.56 39.70
C ARG A 161 34.04 5.17 40.29
N SER A 162 35.18 4.59 39.94
CA SER A 162 35.79 3.50 40.70
C SER A 162 37.27 3.80 40.96
N SER A 163 37.49 4.78 41.83
CA SER A 163 38.73 4.94 42.59
C SER A 163 38.40 5.74 43.85
N GLY A 164 38.12 5.02 44.93
CA GLY A 164 37.84 5.61 46.24
C GLY A 164 36.77 4.84 46.99
N GLY A 165 37.22 3.93 47.86
CA GLY A 165 36.35 3.04 48.62
C GLY A 165 35.27 3.78 49.42
N ARG A 166 34.07 3.20 49.39
CA ARG A 166 33.20 2.99 50.55
C ARG A 166 32.04 2.10 50.10
N ARG A 167 31.77 1.03 50.86
CA ARG A 167 30.55 0.22 50.71
C ARG A 167 29.36 1.16 50.85
N PHE A 168 28.63 1.36 49.77
CA PHE A 168 27.32 1.98 49.83
C PHE A 168 26.29 0.90 49.50
N LEU A 169 25.50 0.57 50.53
CA LEU A 169 24.37 -0.34 50.46
C LEU A 169 23.35 0.22 49.46
N ALA A 170 22.96 -0.59 48.47
CA ALA A 170 21.84 -0.28 47.59
C ALA A 170 20.52 -0.39 48.37
N PRO A 171 19.58 0.58 48.26
CA PRO A 171 18.22 0.36 48.75
C PRO A 171 17.43 -0.48 47.74
N GLY A 172 16.52 -1.28 48.31
CA GLY A 172 15.88 -2.44 47.69
C GLY A 172 15.14 -2.19 46.38
N PHE A 173 15.38 -3.09 45.42
CA PHE A 173 14.37 -3.52 44.47
C PHE A 173 14.01 -4.96 44.86
N GLN A 174 12.95 -5.09 45.65
CA GLN A 174 12.46 -6.37 46.14
C GLN A 174 11.68 -7.03 44.99
N MET A 175 12.27 -8.07 44.42
CA MET A 175 11.65 -8.92 43.42
C MET A 175 10.53 -9.72 44.11
N ALA A 176 9.28 -9.45 43.75
CA ALA A 176 8.13 -10.20 44.25
C ALA A 176 8.17 -11.63 43.67
N ALA A 177 8.59 -12.58 44.51
CA ALA A 177 8.32 -13.98 44.34
C ALA A 177 7.00 -14.29 45.08
N THR A 178 5.94 -14.60 44.34
CA THR A 178 4.75 -15.27 44.89
C THR A 178 4.82 -16.73 44.48
N VAL A 179 5.13 -17.59 45.46
CA VAL A 179 4.92 -19.04 45.40
C VAL A 179 3.90 -19.39 46.50
N ALA A 180 2.76 -19.94 46.10
CA ALA A 180 1.86 -20.84 46.85
C ALA A 180 0.58 -21.01 46.00
N GLY A 181 -0.01 -22.16 45.73
CA GLY A 181 0.26 -23.54 46.14
C GLY A 181 -0.75 -24.48 45.45
N GLU A 182 -0.29 -25.69 45.17
CA GLU A 182 -0.94 -27.01 45.34
C GLU A 182 -2.47 -27.20 45.32
N GLY A 183 -2.89 -28.23 44.56
CA GLY A 183 -4.17 -28.96 44.66
C GLY A 183 -4.80 -29.20 43.28
N ARG A 184 -4.99 -30.41 42.75
CA ARG A 184 -4.98 -31.80 43.25
C ARG A 184 -4.54 -32.74 42.13
#